data_AF-A0A1I5HMJ5-F1
#
_entry.id   AF-A0A1I5HMJ5-F1
#
_cell.length_a   1.000
_cell.length_b   1.000
_cell.length_c   1.000
_cell.angle_alpha   90.00
_cell.angle_beta   90.00
_cell.angle_gamma   90.00
#
_symmetry.space_group_name_H-M   'P 1'
#
loop_
_entity.id
_entity.type
_entity.pdbx_description
1 polymer ?
#
loop_
_entity_poly.entity_id
_entity_poly.type
_entity_poly.pdbx_seq_one_letter_code
_entity_poly.pdbx_strand_id
1 'polypeptide(L)'
;MEHTKRENRTIINIGTSLMVVILIGMAFAVIAALAISSSHNNYNLSMKLRNHTDEYYSASNQAYEIIADSDWADQEFTVDINENQVLNVKVESKEITCWQVQNVSSWEADSTQPVITLED
;
A
#
# COMPACT_ATOMS: atom_id res chain seq x y z
N MET A 1 -2.20 53.83 -49.60
CA MET A 1 -2.13 53.40 -48.19
C MET A 1 -1.64 51.96 -48.20
N GLU A 2 -0.33 51.77 -48.08
CA GLU A 2 0.27 50.43 -48.08
C GLU A 2 0.20 49.83 -46.67
N HIS A 3 -0.50 48.70 -46.54
CA HIS A 3 -0.46 47.89 -45.33
C HIS A 3 0.86 47.12 -45.29
N THR A 4 1.78 47.54 -44.44
CA THR A 4 3.00 46.78 -44.13
C THR A 4 2.61 45.56 -43.29
N LYS A 5 2.42 44.42 -43.95
CA LYS A 5 2.25 43.12 -43.29
C LYS A 5 3.60 42.74 -42.66
N ARG A 6 3.73 42.92 -41.34
CA ARG A 6 4.85 42.37 -40.56
C ARG A 6 4.73 40.84 -40.58
N GLU A 7 5.51 40.18 -41.44
CA GLU A 7 5.77 38.75 -41.30
C GLU A 7 6.50 38.53 -39.98
N ASN A 8 5.79 38.07 -38.97
CA ASN A 8 6.39 37.49 -37.77
C ASN A 8 6.97 36.12 -38.18
N ARG A 9 8.17 36.13 -38.78
CA ARG A 9 8.95 34.91 -38.94
C ARG A 9 9.44 34.52 -37.55
N THR A 10 8.75 33.57 -36.93
CA THR A 10 9.30 32.82 -35.80
C THR A 10 10.50 32.02 -36.32
N ILE A 11 11.67 32.63 -36.33
CA ILE A 11 12.93 31.93 -36.53
C ILE A 11 13.17 31.14 -35.25
N ILE A 12 12.54 29.96 -35.16
CA ILE A 12 12.94 28.97 -34.17
C ILE A 12 14.34 28.54 -34.61
N ASN A 13 15.36 29.01 -33.91
CA ASN A 13 16.73 28.56 -34.12
C ASN A 13 16.71 27.03 -34.07
N ILE A 14 17.15 26.36 -35.14
CA ILE A 14 17.12 24.88 -35.25
C ILE A 14 17.73 24.18 -34.01
N GLY A 15 18.68 24.84 -33.33
CA GLY A 15 19.26 24.39 -32.06
C GLY A 15 18.30 24.41 -30.85
N THR A 16 17.35 25.34 -30.75
CA THR A 16 16.37 25.37 -29.64
C THR A 16 15.31 24.27 -29.80
N SER A 17 14.94 23.92 -31.04
CA SER A 17 14.05 22.78 -31.31
C SER A 17 14.72 21.45 -30.93
N LEU A 18 15.99 21.25 -31.26
CA LEU A 18 16.75 20.05 -30.86
C LEU A 18 16.87 19.93 -29.34
N MET A 19 17.12 21.04 -28.64
CA MET A 19 17.21 21.06 -27.18
C MET A 19 15.90 20.60 -26.51
N VAL A 20 14.75 21.06 -27.01
CA VAL A 20 13.43 20.65 -26.48
C VAL A 20 13.19 19.16 -26.69
N VAL A 21 13.54 18.59 -27.84
CA VAL A 21 13.37 17.16 -28.12
C VAL A 21 14.20 16.30 -27.16
N ILE A 22 15.46 16.69 -26.88
CA ILE A 22 16.32 15.97 -25.94
C ILE A 22 15.74 16.02 -24.51
N LEU A 23 15.27 17.19 -24.07
CA LEU A 23 14.64 17.34 -22.75
C LEU A 23 13.39 16.47 -22.61
N ILE A 24 12.54 16.45 -23.63
CA ILE A 24 11.35 15.59 -23.67
C ILE A 24 11.76 14.11 -23.60
N GLY A 25 12.77 13.70 -24.37
CA GLY A 25 13.29 12.33 -24.32
C GLY A 25 13.81 11.92 -22.94
N MET A 26 14.58 12.80 -22.28
CA MET A 26 15.04 12.57 -20.91
C MET A 26 13.86 12.50 -19.92
N ALA A 27 12.88 13.39 -20.05
CA ALA A 27 11.70 13.38 -19.19
C ALA A 27 10.92 12.06 -19.33
N PHE A 28 10.73 11.56 -20.55
CA PHE A 28 10.10 10.25 -20.77
C PHE A 28 10.87 9.10 -20.16
N ALA A 29 12.21 9.11 -20.25
CA ALA A 29 13.04 8.08 -19.63
C ALA A 29 12.88 8.06 -18.10
N VAL A 30 12.85 9.24 -17.46
CA VAL A 30 12.64 9.35 -16.00
C VAL A 30 11.23 8.89 -15.63
N ILE A 31 10.19 9.32 -16.36
CA ILE A 31 8.81 8.89 -16.12
C ILE A 31 8.68 7.37 -16.24
N ALA A 32 9.29 6.76 -17.25
CA ALA A 32 9.28 5.32 -17.43
C ALA A 32 9.97 4.58 -16.27
N ALA A 33 11.14 5.06 -15.82
CA ALA A 33 11.84 4.48 -14.68
C ALA A 33 11.01 4.56 -13.39
N LEU A 34 10.39 5.71 -13.12
CA LEU A 34 9.49 5.90 -11.97
C LEU A 34 8.25 5.02 -12.05
N ALA A 35 7.64 4.86 -13.23
CA ALA A 35 6.47 4.01 -13.44
C ALA A 35 6.78 2.52 -13.19
N ILE A 36 7.95 2.04 -13.59
CA ILE A 36 8.38 0.65 -13.32
C ILE A 36 8.61 0.45 -11.82
N SER A 37 9.35 1.37 -11.18
CA SER A 37 9.62 1.31 -9.74
C SER A 37 8.34 1.35 -8.91
N SER A 38 7.42 2.26 -9.25
CA SER A 38 6.14 2.38 -8.55
C SER A 38 5.25 1.16 -8.78
N SER A 39 5.21 0.62 -10.00
CA SER A 39 4.45 -0.60 -10.29
C SER A 39 4.96 -1.81 -9.52
N HIS A 40 6.29 -1.98 -9.43
CA HIS A 40 6.89 -3.06 -8.66
C HIS A 40 6.58 -2.93 -7.15
N ASN A 41 6.76 -1.73 -6.59
CA ASN A 41 6.45 -1.48 -5.19
C ASN A 41 4.95 -1.69 -4.89
N ASN A 42 4.08 -1.19 -5.77
CA ASN A 42 2.63 -1.33 -5.63
C ASN A 42 2.19 -2.80 -5.74
N TYR A 43 2.82 -3.58 -6.62
CA TYR A 43 2.57 -5.01 -6.74
C TYR A 43 2.94 -5.75 -5.45
N ASN A 44 4.14 -5.51 -4.91
CA ASN A 44 4.58 -6.14 -3.67
C ASN A 44 3.65 -5.79 -2.50
N LEU A 45 3.25 -4.51 -2.37
CA LEU A 45 2.29 -4.09 -1.36
C LEU A 45 0.93 -4.77 -1.52
N SER A 46 0.41 -4.84 -2.74
CA SER A 46 -0.87 -5.50 -3.05
C SER A 46 -0.81 -6.99 -2.69
N MET A 47 0.31 -7.65 -2.97
CA MET A 47 0.53 -9.05 -2.63
C MET A 47 0.54 -9.26 -1.10
N LYS A 48 1.26 -8.42 -0.35
CA LYS A 48 1.28 -8.48 1.13
C LYS A 48 -0.12 -8.27 1.72
N LEU A 49 -0.87 -7.29 1.22
CA LEU A 49 -2.25 -7.04 1.64
C LEU A 49 -3.17 -8.22 1.34
N ARG A 50 -3.02 -8.84 0.16
CA ARG A 50 -3.79 -10.03 -0.22
C ARG A 50 -3.53 -11.19 0.76
N ASN A 51 -2.26 -11.48 1.03
CA ASN A 51 -1.89 -12.54 1.96
C ASN A 51 -2.43 -12.27 3.37
N HIS A 52 -2.26 -11.04 3.87
CA HIS A 52 -2.79 -10.65 5.18
C HIS A 52 -4.31 -10.78 5.27
N THR A 53 -5.01 -10.45 4.18
CA THR A 53 -6.47 -10.61 4.08
C THR A 53 -6.86 -12.10 4.12
N ASP A 54 -6.16 -12.94 3.35
CA ASP A 54 -6.37 -14.39 3.32
C ASP A 54 -6.14 -15.01 4.71
N GLU A 55 -5.05 -14.62 5.40
CA GLU A 55 -4.72 -15.03 6.77
C GLU A 55 -5.81 -14.63 7.78
N TYR A 56 -6.25 -13.37 7.73
CA TYR A 56 -7.31 -12.87 8.61
C TYR A 56 -8.62 -13.64 8.43
N TYR A 57 -9.04 -13.89 7.19
CA TYR A 57 -10.26 -14.64 6.93
C TYR A 57 -10.15 -16.10 7.33
N SER A 58 -8.96 -16.72 7.20
CA SER A 58 -8.71 -18.06 7.71
C SER A 58 -8.87 -18.13 9.24
N ALA A 59 -8.28 -17.19 9.98
CA ALA A 59 -8.42 -17.13 11.43
C ALA A 59 -9.86 -16.81 11.88
N SER A 60 -10.54 -15.92 11.15
CA SER A 60 -11.96 -15.60 11.36
C SER A 60 -12.84 -16.84 11.21
N ASN A 61 -12.65 -17.61 10.14
CA ASN A 61 -13.43 -18.82 9.91
C ASN A 61 -13.18 -19.87 11.01
N GLN A 62 -11.91 -20.05 11.42
CA GLN A 62 -11.58 -20.93 12.54
C GLN A 62 -12.23 -20.48 13.84
N ALA A 63 -12.26 -19.17 14.13
CA ALA A 63 -12.95 -18.66 15.31
C ALA A 63 -14.45 -18.95 15.28
N TYR A 64 -15.10 -18.79 14.12
CA TYR A 64 -16.50 -19.16 13.96
C TYR A 64 -16.75 -20.66 14.14
N GLU A 65 -15.86 -21.53 13.63
CA GLU A 65 -15.96 -22.98 13.85
C GLU A 65 -15.87 -23.34 15.34
N ILE A 66 -14.96 -22.71 16.08
CA ILE A 66 -14.82 -22.91 17.54
C ILE A 66 -16.07 -22.45 18.30
N ILE A 67 -16.68 -21.32 17.90
CA ILE A 67 -17.92 -20.81 18.50
C ILE A 67 -19.11 -21.72 18.17
N ALA A 68 -19.17 -22.23 16.95
CA ALA A 68 -20.23 -23.12 16.51
C ALA A 68 -20.16 -24.49 17.19
N ASP A 69 -18.96 -25.04 17.36
CA ASP A 69 -18.72 -26.32 18.04
C ASP A 69 -19.06 -26.25 19.54
N SER A 70 -18.88 -25.07 20.16
CA SER A 70 -19.24 -24.83 21.56
C SER A 70 -20.70 -24.40 21.80
N ASP A 71 -21.56 -24.46 20.77
CA ASP A 71 -22.96 -24.02 20.83
C ASP A 71 -23.15 -22.60 21.39
N TRP A 72 -22.24 -21.69 21.01
CA TRP A 72 -22.24 -20.28 21.47
C TRP A 72 -22.17 -20.14 23.00
N ALA A 73 -21.49 -21.09 23.67
CA ALA A 73 -21.19 -20.98 25.09
C ALA A 73 -20.29 -19.77 25.41
N ASP A 74 -20.36 -19.31 26.65
CA ASP A 74 -19.53 -18.22 27.13
C ASP A 74 -18.06 -18.66 27.16
N GLN A 75 -17.24 -18.04 26.30
CA GLN A 75 -15.84 -18.40 26.14
C GLN A 75 -15.01 -17.22 25.65
N GLU A 76 -13.74 -17.20 26.05
CA GLU A 76 -12.74 -16.26 25.57
C GLU A 76 -11.55 -17.05 25.06
N PHE A 77 -11.18 -16.82 23.81
CA PHE A 77 -10.08 -17.53 23.17
C PHE A 77 -9.41 -16.65 22.13
N THR A 78 -8.27 -17.13 21.65
CA THR A 78 -7.44 -16.42 20.69
C THR A 78 -7.09 -17.38 19.55
N VAL A 79 -7.13 -16.89 18.32
CA VAL A 79 -6.76 -17.64 17.11
C VAL A 79 -5.59 -16.94 16.43
N ASP A 80 -4.55 -17.68 16.07
CA ASP A 80 -3.40 -17.12 15.36
C ASP A 80 -3.78 -16.70 13.94
N ILE A 81 -3.46 -15.46 13.57
CA ILE A 81 -3.58 -14.96 12.19
C ILE A 81 -2.25 -15.17 11.47
N ASN A 82 -1.16 -14.74 12.10
CA ASN A 82 0.22 -14.93 11.65
C ASN A 82 1.18 -14.85 12.86
N GLU A 83 2.48 -14.90 12.60
CA GLU A 83 3.53 -14.87 13.65
C GLU A 83 3.50 -13.61 14.54
N ASN A 84 2.86 -12.54 14.07
CA ASN A 84 2.86 -11.23 14.71
C ASN A 84 1.49 -10.83 15.25
N GLN A 85 0.42 -11.51 14.85
CA GLN A 85 -0.95 -11.09 15.12
C GLN A 85 -1.87 -12.25 15.45
N VAL A 86 -2.76 -11.99 16.40
CA VAL A 86 -3.77 -12.94 16.83
C VAL A 86 -5.15 -12.28 16.85
N LEU A 87 -6.19 -13.06 16.59
CA LEU A 87 -7.58 -12.65 16.72
C LEU A 87 -8.09 -13.07 18.10
N ASN A 88 -8.36 -12.10 18.96
CA ASN A 88 -9.02 -12.34 20.25
C ASN A 88 -10.54 -12.27 20.07
N VAL A 89 -11.22 -13.31 20.54
CA VAL A 89 -12.66 -13.48 20.42
C VAL A 89 -13.26 -13.78 21.79
N LYS A 90 -14.31 -13.04 22.13
CA LYS A 90 -15.08 -13.26 23.35
C LYS A 90 -16.56 -13.42 23.01
N VAL A 91 -17.14 -14.49 23.53
CA VAL A 91 -18.57 -14.79 23.44
C VAL A 91 -19.15 -14.75 24.85
N GLU A 92 -20.23 -13.99 25.03
CA GLU A 92 -21.01 -13.94 26.26
C GLU A 92 -22.50 -13.89 25.89
N SER A 93 -23.33 -14.61 26.64
CA SER A 93 -24.79 -14.63 26.45
C SER A 93 -25.22 -14.99 25.01
N LYS A 94 -24.46 -15.88 24.35
CA LYS A 94 -24.65 -16.26 22.94
C LYS A 94 -24.43 -15.13 21.92
N GLU A 95 -23.71 -14.09 22.29
CA GLU A 95 -23.33 -13.00 21.39
C GLU A 95 -21.82 -12.77 21.44
N ILE A 96 -21.24 -12.36 20.30
CA ILE A 96 -19.82 -11.99 20.24
C ILE A 96 -19.67 -10.59 20.81
N THR A 97 -19.01 -10.47 21.97
CA THR A 97 -18.78 -9.19 22.65
C THR A 97 -17.43 -8.58 22.31
N CYS A 98 -16.45 -9.40 21.92
CA CYS A 98 -15.15 -8.92 21.47
C CYS A 98 -14.71 -9.65 20.21
N TRP A 99 -14.25 -8.88 19.23
CA TRP A 99 -13.64 -9.35 18.00
C TRP A 99 -12.51 -8.40 17.62
N GLN A 100 -11.31 -8.69 18.11
CA GLN A 100 -10.20 -7.74 18.01
C GLN A 100 -8.91 -8.43 17.59
N VAL A 101 -8.27 -7.86 16.56
CA VAL A 101 -6.90 -8.23 16.19
C VAL A 101 -5.92 -7.56 17.15
N GLN A 102 -5.05 -8.36 17.76
CA GLN A 102 -4.00 -7.92 18.67
C GLN A 102 -2.65 -8.26 18.06
N ASN A 103 -1.69 -7.34 18.17
CA ASN A 103 -0.31 -7.61 17.78
C ASN A 103 0.40 -8.24 18.99
N VAL A 104 0.97 -9.43 18.78
CA VAL A 104 1.68 -10.20 19.81
C VAL A 104 3.20 -10.04 19.71
N SER A 105 3.69 -9.42 18.66
CA SER A 105 5.11 -9.13 18.46
C SER A 105 5.48 -7.72 18.93
N SER A 106 6.71 -7.56 19.43
CA SER A 106 7.30 -6.23 19.56
C SER A 106 7.46 -5.60 18.19
N TRP A 107 7.21 -4.30 18.08
CA TRP A 107 7.42 -3.55 16.84
C TRP A 107 8.88 -3.70 16.38
N GLU A 108 9.10 -4.51 15.34
CA GLU A 108 10.36 -4.56 14.61
C GLU A 108 10.22 -3.63 13.40
N ALA A 109 10.85 -2.46 13.47
CA ALA A 109 10.92 -1.57 12.32
C ALA A 109 11.64 -2.31 11.18
N ASP A 110 10.90 -2.68 10.13
CA ASP A 110 11.49 -3.11 8.86
C ASP A 110 12.46 -2.00 8.44
N SER A 111 13.76 -2.28 8.59
CA SER A 111 14.86 -1.31 8.55
C SER A 111 15.10 -0.69 7.16
N THR A 112 14.15 -0.90 6.25
CA THR A 112 14.10 -0.30 4.92
C THR A 112 13.39 1.06 4.89
N GLN A 113 12.65 1.43 5.95
CA GLN A 113 12.11 2.80 6.07
C GLN A 113 13.13 3.74 6.74
N PRO A 114 13.39 4.94 6.17
CA PRO A 114 14.23 5.93 6.82
C PRO A 114 13.54 6.38 8.11
N VAL A 115 14.15 6.04 9.25
CA VAL A 115 13.73 6.56 10.55
C VAL A 115 14.06 8.04 10.57
N ILE A 116 13.03 8.90 10.59
CA ILE A 116 13.20 10.32 10.89
C ILE A 116 13.48 10.39 12.40
N THR A 117 14.76 10.38 12.78
CA THR A 117 15.16 10.74 14.13
C THR A 117 14.95 12.24 14.29
N LEU A 118 13.97 12.63 15.10
CA LEU A 118 13.88 13.99 15.60
C LEU A 118 14.97 14.13 16.66
N GLU A 119 16.01 14.89 16.37
CA GLU A 119 16.98 15.32 17.38
C GLU A 119 16.26 16.27 18.37
N ASP A 120 16.43 16.02 19.68
CA ASP A 120 15.83 16.78 20.79
C ASP A 120 16.45 18.19 20.91
#